data_AF-A0A318VSL6-F1
#
_entry.id   AF-A0A318VSL6-F1
#
_cell.length_a   1.000
_cell.length_b   1.000
_cell.length_c   1.000
_cell.angle_alpha   90.00
_cell.angle_beta   90.00
_cell.angle_gamma   90.00
#
_symmetry.space_group_name_H-M   'P 1'
#
loop_
_entity.id
_entity.type
_entity.pdbx_description
1 polymer ?
#
loop_
_entity_poly.entity_id
_entity_poly.type
_entity_poly.pdbx_seq_one_letter_code
_entity_poly.pdbx_strand_id
1 'polypeptide(L)'
;MQPTQPNTRTRATLLTGLAAGATLALTGGQAVAGEVVMSGTIDGDERTWERFDTDDGGPAFFTDLPAGARLFNLHGLRDGSTPNPLGSLIVSVTTFNDNVGRVEVSYYHEQAGGPDFVGNDQLENVEYEFDRLEVDGDTARISGRVSGELHHRENPLSEETDPSRTRSVEVEFDTTLPEQE
;
A
#
# COMPACT_ATOMS: atom_id res chain seq x y z
N MET A 1 77.54 1.36 13.80
CA MET A 1 78.11 0.83 15.06
C MET A 1 77.03 0.84 16.12
N GLN A 2 76.74 -0.31 16.73
CA GLN A 2 76.22 -0.42 18.12
C GLN A 2 77.41 -0.21 19.09
N PRO A 3 77.24 -0.07 20.44
CA PRO A 3 76.07 -0.33 21.29
C PRO A 3 75.59 0.98 22.00
N THR A 4 74.93 1.08 23.17
CA THR A 4 74.66 0.14 24.30
C THR A 4 73.41 0.56 25.10
N GLN A 5 72.85 -0.39 25.87
CA GLN A 5 71.93 -0.20 27.02
C GLN A 5 72.69 -0.58 28.32
N PRO A 6 72.28 -0.17 29.58
CA PRO A 6 71.13 -0.82 30.25
C PRO A 6 70.42 -0.13 31.46
N ASN A 7 69.22 -0.65 31.79
CA ASN A 7 68.59 -0.88 33.13
C ASN A 7 68.55 0.24 34.22
N THR A 8 67.45 0.50 34.94
CA THR A 8 66.78 -0.45 35.87
C THR A 8 65.31 -0.12 36.25
N ARG A 9 64.42 -1.10 36.05
CA ARG A 9 63.35 -1.62 36.95
C ARG A 9 62.66 -0.71 38.02
N THR A 10 61.33 -0.76 38.06
CA THR A 10 60.52 -1.14 39.25
C THR A 10 59.15 -1.72 38.83
N ARG A 11 58.55 -2.54 39.71
CA ARG A 11 57.37 -3.42 39.51
C ARG A 11 56.05 -2.64 39.56
N ALA A 12 55.11 -2.81 38.63
CA ALA A 12 54.12 -3.89 38.47
C ALA A 12 52.91 -3.83 39.44
N THR A 13 51.71 -3.74 38.85
CA THR A 13 50.44 -4.28 39.38
C THR A 13 49.58 -4.70 38.18
N LEU A 14 49.10 -5.94 38.16
CA LEU A 14 48.10 -6.40 37.19
C LEU A 14 46.72 -5.85 37.55
N LEU A 15 45.88 -5.60 36.55
CA LEU A 15 44.45 -5.88 36.67
C LEU A 15 43.89 -6.27 35.29
N THR A 16 43.65 -7.57 35.15
CA THR A 16 43.07 -8.20 33.97
C THR A 16 41.59 -7.83 33.88
N GLY A 17 41.19 -7.18 32.78
CA GLY A 17 39.78 -6.85 32.49
C GLY A 17 39.39 -7.32 31.10
N LEU A 18 39.07 -8.61 30.96
CA LEU A 18 38.46 -9.16 29.74
C LEU A 18 37.01 -8.67 29.65
N ALA A 19 36.80 -7.52 29.01
CA ALA A 19 35.48 -7.11 28.54
C ALA A 19 35.16 -7.90 27.25
N ALA A 20 34.55 -9.08 27.42
CA ALA A 20 34.00 -9.83 26.30
C ALA A 20 32.78 -9.06 25.75
N GLY A 21 33.01 -8.27 24.70
CA GLY A 21 31.95 -7.57 23.99
C GLY A 21 31.03 -8.58 23.32
N ALA A 22 29.88 -8.84 23.93
CA ALA A 22 28.85 -9.68 23.34
C ALA A 22 28.25 -8.95 22.13
N THR A 23 28.68 -9.33 20.92
CA THR A 23 28.04 -8.89 19.68
C THR A 23 26.65 -9.49 19.60
N LEU A 24 25.66 -8.75 20.12
CA LEU A 24 24.24 -9.02 19.87
C LEU A 24 23.97 -8.78 18.38
N ALA A 25 24.13 -9.83 17.58
CA ALA A 25 23.62 -9.87 16.23
C ALA A 25 22.09 -9.85 16.30
N LEU A 26 21.52 -8.65 16.30
CA LEU A 26 20.12 -8.42 16.04
C LEU A 26 19.83 -8.80 14.58
N THR A 27 19.67 -10.09 14.33
CA THR A 27 18.96 -10.59 13.14
C THR A 27 17.48 -10.29 13.33
N GLY A 28 17.14 -9.00 13.31
CA GLY A 28 15.77 -8.58 13.07
C GLY A 28 15.42 -9.08 11.67
N GLY A 29 14.54 -10.07 11.59
CA GLY A 29 13.88 -10.37 10.34
C GLY A 29 13.16 -9.10 9.91
N GLN A 30 13.63 -8.48 8.84
CA GLN A 30 12.92 -7.36 8.25
C GLN A 30 11.61 -7.93 7.74
N ALA A 31 10.50 -7.60 8.40
CA ALA A 31 9.21 -7.66 7.76
C ALA A 31 9.33 -6.77 6.52
N VAL A 32 9.20 -7.38 5.34
CA VAL A 32 9.19 -6.64 4.09
C VAL A 32 7.85 -5.91 4.08
N ALA A 33 7.87 -4.59 4.27
CA ALA A 33 6.69 -3.77 4.07
C ALA A 33 6.19 -3.97 2.62
N GLY A 34 4.88 -3.93 2.42
CA GLY A 34 4.31 -4.16 1.11
C GLY A 34 4.74 -3.09 0.10
N GLU A 35 4.64 -3.39 -1.19
CA GLU A 35 4.77 -2.36 -2.23
C GLU A 35 3.71 -1.28 -1.98
N VAL A 36 4.11 -0.01 -1.87
CA VAL A 36 3.13 1.09 -1.76
C VAL A 36 2.42 1.23 -3.10
N VAL A 37 1.12 0.93 -3.12
CA VAL A 37 0.29 0.99 -4.33
C VAL A 37 -0.45 2.32 -4.47
N MET A 38 -0.75 2.98 -3.35
CA MET A 38 -1.44 4.26 -3.28
C MET A 38 -0.87 5.13 -2.15
N SER A 39 -0.87 6.44 -2.35
CA SER A 39 -0.55 7.43 -1.32
C SER A 39 -1.39 8.69 -1.47
N GLY A 40 -1.75 9.34 -0.37
CA GLY A 40 -2.58 10.53 -0.41
C GLY A 40 -3.24 10.84 0.94
N THR A 41 -4.48 11.31 0.93
CA THR A 41 -5.22 11.68 2.14
C THR A 41 -6.65 11.14 2.19
N ILE A 42 -7.16 10.97 3.41
CA ILE A 42 -8.59 10.87 3.72
C ILE A 42 -8.90 11.95 4.75
N ASP A 43 -9.87 12.84 4.47
CA ASP A 43 -10.16 14.05 5.28
C ASP A 43 -8.94 14.96 5.53
N GLY A 44 -7.94 14.90 4.65
CA GLY A 44 -6.67 15.61 4.80
C GLY A 44 -5.62 14.91 5.70
N ASP A 45 -5.95 13.78 6.32
CA ASP A 45 -4.96 12.96 7.04
C ASP A 45 -4.11 12.14 6.05
N GLU A 46 -2.80 12.39 6.02
CA GLU A 46 -1.83 11.69 5.15
C GLU A 46 -1.77 10.18 5.43
N ARG A 47 -1.80 9.39 4.35
CA ARG A 47 -1.88 7.93 4.34
C ARG A 47 -1.09 7.33 3.18
N THR A 48 -0.56 6.14 3.43
CA THR A 48 -0.05 5.22 2.40
C THR A 48 -0.83 3.92 2.50
N TRP A 49 -1.08 3.29 1.36
CA TRP A 49 -1.65 1.95 1.29
C TRP A 49 -0.70 1.02 0.57
N GLU A 50 -0.43 -0.10 1.21
CA GLU A 50 0.51 -1.12 0.77
C GLU A 50 -0.24 -2.32 0.20
N ARG A 51 0.42 -3.00 -0.73
CA ARG A 51 0.00 -4.27 -1.27
C ARG A 51 0.13 -5.39 -0.25
N PHE A 52 -0.77 -6.36 -0.32
CA PHE A 52 -0.65 -7.64 0.35
C PHE A 52 -0.74 -8.76 -0.69
N ASP A 53 0.37 -9.43 -0.99
CA ASP A 53 0.37 -10.58 -1.88
C ASP A 53 0.73 -11.86 -1.11
N THR A 54 0.23 -12.99 -1.60
CA THR A 54 0.59 -14.34 -1.15
C THR A 54 1.06 -15.18 -2.33
N ASP A 55 1.59 -16.38 -2.08
CA ASP A 55 1.95 -17.33 -3.14
C ASP A 55 0.74 -17.72 -4.03
N ASP A 56 -0.49 -17.61 -3.50
CA ASP A 56 -1.75 -17.84 -4.20
C ASP A 56 -2.34 -16.55 -4.85
N GLY A 57 -1.58 -15.45 -4.86
CA GLY A 57 -2.00 -14.13 -5.37
C GLY A 57 -2.36 -13.11 -4.28
N GLY A 58 -2.83 -11.93 -4.71
CA GLY A 58 -3.20 -10.81 -3.85
C GLY A 58 -4.51 -10.14 -4.30
N PRO A 59 -5.07 -9.19 -3.53
CA PRO A 59 -6.32 -8.52 -3.86
C PRO A 59 -6.12 -7.35 -4.84
N ALA A 60 -4.87 -7.00 -5.17
CA ALA A 60 -4.52 -6.04 -6.20
C ALA A 60 -4.11 -6.76 -7.49
N PHE A 61 -5.00 -6.74 -8.50
CA PHE A 61 -4.90 -7.54 -9.74
C PHE A 61 -5.56 -6.82 -10.93
N PHE A 62 -5.37 -7.33 -12.14
CA PHE A 62 -6.27 -7.04 -13.26
C PHE A 62 -6.83 -8.34 -13.86
N THR A 63 -7.97 -8.28 -14.55
CA THR A 63 -8.58 -9.45 -15.20
C THR A 63 -9.42 -9.05 -16.41
N ASP A 64 -9.42 -9.89 -17.44
CA ASP A 64 -10.24 -9.71 -18.64
C ASP A 64 -11.69 -10.13 -18.38
N LEU A 65 -12.62 -9.24 -18.73
CA LEU A 65 -14.05 -9.43 -18.57
C LEU A 65 -14.73 -9.74 -19.92
N PRO A 66 -15.93 -10.35 -19.92
CA PRO A 66 -16.71 -10.56 -21.13
C PRO A 66 -16.92 -9.28 -21.97
N ALA A 67 -17.06 -9.46 -23.28
CA ALA A 67 -17.27 -8.39 -24.26
C ALA A 67 -16.10 -7.38 -24.42
N GLY A 68 -14.87 -7.76 -24.09
CA GLY A 68 -13.68 -6.92 -24.31
C GLY A 68 -13.57 -5.77 -23.30
N ALA A 69 -14.11 -6.00 -22.11
CA ALA A 69 -13.90 -5.16 -20.95
C ALA A 69 -12.72 -5.70 -20.11
N ARG A 70 -12.12 -4.86 -19.27
CA ARG A 70 -11.06 -5.27 -18.34
C ARG A 70 -11.24 -4.54 -17.01
N LEU A 71 -11.11 -5.27 -15.91
CA LEU A 71 -11.10 -4.72 -14.57
C LEU A 71 -9.65 -4.60 -14.09
N PHE A 72 -9.28 -3.42 -13.59
CA PHE A 72 -8.07 -3.20 -12.80
C PHE A 72 -8.51 -2.91 -11.38
N ASN A 73 -8.12 -3.75 -10.43
CA ASN A 73 -8.47 -3.61 -9.02
C ASN A 73 -7.23 -3.24 -8.21
N LEU A 74 -7.13 -2.00 -7.77
CA LEU A 74 -6.07 -1.53 -6.89
C LEU A 74 -6.59 -1.63 -5.45
N HIS A 75 -6.29 -2.73 -4.74
CA HIS A 75 -6.61 -2.88 -3.33
C HIS A 75 -5.36 -2.65 -2.49
N GLY A 76 -5.27 -1.49 -1.85
CA GLY A 76 -4.22 -1.16 -0.90
C GLY A 76 -4.72 -1.30 0.54
N LEU A 77 -3.99 -2.06 1.35
CA LEU A 77 -4.23 -2.21 2.78
C LEU A 77 -3.45 -1.15 3.57
N ARG A 78 -3.92 -0.79 4.76
CA ARG A 78 -3.18 0.12 5.66
C ARG A 78 -1.83 -0.46 6.14
N ASP A 79 -1.75 -1.78 6.17
CA ASP A 79 -0.58 -2.56 6.57
C ASP A 79 -0.45 -3.71 5.58
N GLY A 80 0.58 -3.69 4.72
CA GLY A 80 0.79 -4.68 3.67
C GLY A 80 1.19 -6.06 4.18
N SER A 81 1.37 -6.25 5.49
CA SER A 81 1.78 -7.51 6.09
C SER A 81 0.62 -8.42 6.53
N THR A 82 -0.62 -7.91 6.61
CA THR A 82 -1.79 -8.71 7.01
C THR A 82 -3.06 -8.37 6.22
N PRO A 83 -3.92 -9.36 5.89
CA PRO A 83 -5.15 -9.13 5.14
C PRO A 83 -6.25 -8.53 6.04
N ASN A 84 -6.05 -7.28 6.46
CA ASN A 84 -7.00 -6.53 7.27
C ASN A 84 -7.67 -5.43 6.41
N PRO A 85 -8.98 -5.53 6.13
CA PRO A 85 -9.68 -4.52 5.32
C PRO A 85 -9.86 -3.17 6.05
N LEU A 86 -9.69 -3.09 7.37
CA LEU A 86 -9.95 -1.86 8.12
C LEU A 86 -8.96 -0.74 7.75
N GLY A 87 -9.49 0.36 7.21
CA GLY A 87 -8.69 1.46 6.67
C GLY A 87 -8.11 1.19 5.27
N SER A 88 -8.48 0.08 4.61
CA SER A 88 -8.08 -0.19 3.23
C SER A 88 -8.81 0.72 2.24
N LEU A 89 -8.15 0.98 1.11
CA LEU A 89 -8.68 1.73 -0.01
C LEU A 89 -8.68 0.82 -1.24
N ILE A 90 -9.78 0.85 -1.98
CA ILE A 90 -9.92 0.18 -3.27
C ILE A 90 -10.23 1.23 -4.33
N VAL A 91 -9.46 1.20 -5.42
CA VAL A 91 -9.80 1.89 -6.67
C VAL A 91 -9.99 0.82 -7.74
N SER A 92 -11.23 0.65 -8.20
CA SER A 92 -11.60 -0.30 -9.25
C SER A 92 -11.88 0.45 -10.54
N VAL A 93 -11.14 0.14 -11.60
CA VAL A 93 -11.23 0.79 -12.91
C VAL A 93 -11.69 -0.24 -13.93
N THR A 94 -12.83 0.01 -14.58
CA THR A 94 -13.31 -0.83 -15.67
C THR A 94 -13.11 -0.11 -17.00
N THR A 95 -12.38 -0.73 -17.92
CA THR A 95 -12.23 -0.26 -19.30
C THR A 95 -13.06 -1.07 -20.27
N PHE A 96 -13.40 -0.49 -21.42
CA PHE A 96 -14.06 -1.14 -22.57
C PHE A 96 -13.34 -0.71 -23.85
N ASN A 97 -12.76 -1.66 -24.59
CA ASN A 97 -11.94 -1.35 -25.78
C ASN A 97 -10.90 -0.24 -25.50
N ASP A 98 -10.10 -0.42 -24.45
CA ASP A 98 -9.04 0.49 -23.99
C ASP A 98 -9.50 1.91 -23.55
N ASN A 99 -10.81 2.17 -23.47
CA ASN A 99 -11.36 3.42 -22.92
C ASN A 99 -11.84 3.18 -21.49
N VAL A 100 -11.54 4.09 -20.55
CA VAL A 100 -12.10 4.05 -19.19
C VAL A 100 -13.61 4.25 -19.27
N GLY A 101 -14.38 3.33 -18.66
CA GLY A 101 -15.84 3.33 -18.69
C GLY A 101 -16.53 3.40 -17.32
N ARG A 102 -15.84 3.05 -16.23
CA ARG A 102 -16.29 3.25 -14.83
C ARG A 102 -15.07 3.34 -13.91
N VAL A 103 -15.13 4.20 -12.90
CA VAL A 103 -14.19 4.24 -11.78
C VAL A 103 -14.99 4.20 -10.48
N GLU A 104 -14.71 3.22 -9.63
CA GLU A 104 -15.31 3.10 -8.31
C GLU A 104 -14.21 3.16 -7.23
N VAL A 105 -14.47 3.92 -6.18
CA VAL A 105 -13.59 4.11 -5.04
C VAL A 105 -14.31 3.68 -3.79
N SER A 106 -13.72 2.77 -3.02
CA SER A 106 -14.25 2.30 -1.74
C SER A 106 -13.20 2.46 -0.64
N TYR A 107 -13.56 3.16 0.43
CA TYR A 107 -12.76 3.29 1.64
C TYR A 107 -13.44 2.58 2.82
N TYR A 108 -12.76 1.59 3.38
CA TYR A 108 -13.23 0.80 4.51
C TYR A 108 -12.89 1.48 5.82
N HIS A 109 -13.84 1.51 6.76
CA HIS A 109 -13.62 2.17 8.05
C HIS A 109 -12.51 1.50 8.89
N GLU A 110 -11.80 2.29 9.70
CA GLU A 110 -10.72 1.79 10.57
C GLU A 110 -11.20 0.97 11.79
N GLN A 111 -12.50 0.99 12.07
CA GLN A 111 -13.11 0.28 13.20
C GLN A 111 -14.06 -0.78 12.69
N ALA A 112 -13.96 -2.02 13.21
CA ALA A 112 -14.82 -3.13 12.83
C ALA A 112 -16.31 -2.80 13.08
N GLY A 113 -17.15 -3.04 12.07
CA GLY A 113 -18.58 -2.66 12.10
C GLY A 113 -18.83 -1.15 11.93
N GLY A 114 -17.79 -0.35 11.68
CA GLY A 114 -17.93 1.00 11.13
C GLY A 114 -18.29 0.96 9.64
N PRO A 115 -18.77 2.07 9.09
CA PRO A 115 -19.39 2.08 7.77
C PRO A 115 -18.42 2.33 6.63
N ASP A 116 -18.66 1.69 5.50
CA ASP A 116 -17.89 1.90 4.28
C ASP A 116 -18.29 3.21 3.60
N PHE A 117 -17.34 3.86 2.94
CA PHE A 117 -17.56 5.07 2.15
C PHE A 117 -17.24 4.78 0.68
N VAL A 118 -18.12 5.22 -0.24
CA VAL A 118 -17.98 4.95 -1.67
C VAL A 118 -18.21 6.18 -2.54
N GLY A 119 -17.49 6.24 -3.64
CA GLY A 119 -17.68 7.22 -4.70
C GLY A 119 -17.46 6.58 -6.05
N ASN A 120 -18.08 7.14 -7.09
CA ASN A 120 -17.88 6.69 -8.47
C ASN A 120 -18.29 7.79 -9.46
N ASP A 121 -17.93 7.60 -10.72
CA ASP A 121 -18.23 8.52 -11.81
C ASP A 121 -19.75 8.73 -12.04
N GLN A 122 -20.59 7.75 -11.72
CA GLN A 122 -22.05 7.85 -11.88
C GLN A 122 -22.73 8.64 -10.75
N LEU A 123 -22.08 8.76 -9.58
CA LEU A 123 -22.49 9.62 -8.48
C LEU A 123 -21.99 11.07 -8.65
N GLU A 124 -21.17 11.33 -9.68
CA GLU A 124 -20.52 12.63 -9.96
C GLU A 124 -19.75 13.20 -8.75
N ASN A 125 -19.32 12.33 -7.83
CA ASN A 125 -18.68 12.71 -6.55
C ASN A 125 -17.18 12.39 -6.50
N VAL A 126 -16.63 11.76 -7.53
CA VAL A 126 -15.19 11.46 -7.68
C VAL A 126 -14.73 11.84 -9.09
N GLU A 127 -13.65 12.61 -9.14
CA GLU A 127 -12.87 12.91 -10.33
C GLU A 127 -11.65 11.98 -10.41
N TYR A 128 -11.20 11.67 -11.63
CA TYR A 128 -10.03 10.83 -11.88
C TYR A 128 -9.22 11.34 -13.08
N GLU A 129 -7.91 11.11 -13.03
CA GLU A 129 -6.97 11.38 -14.11
C GLU A 129 -6.00 10.19 -14.21
N PHE A 130 -5.79 9.65 -15.40
CA PHE A 130 -4.86 8.53 -15.62
C PHE A 130 -3.69 8.99 -16.50
N ASP A 131 -2.48 8.94 -15.94
CA ASP A 131 -1.24 9.14 -16.70
C ASP A 131 -0.91 7.91 -17.56
N ARG A 132 -1.26 6.71 -17.07
CA ARG A 132 -0.93 5.44 -17.71
C ARG A 132 -1.93 4.35 -17.37
N LEU A 133 -2.30 3.57 -18.39
CA LEU A 133 -3.02 2.31 -18.25
C LEU A 133 -2.60 1.44 -19.44
N GLU A 134 -1.68 0.51 -19.20
CA GLU A 134 -1.05 -0.33 -20.22
C GLU A 134 -0.98 -1.79 -19.74
N VAL A 135 -1.17 -2.75 -20.65
CA VAL A 135 -1.07 -4.19 -20.37
C VAL A 135 0.04 -4.78 -21.25
N ASP A 136 0.93 -5.55 -20.63
CA ASP A 136 2.05 -6.26 -21.25
C ASP A 136 2.07 -7.71 -20.72
N GLY A 137 1.45 -8.60 -21.50
CA GLY A 137 1.18 -9.98 -21.10
C GLY A 137 0.40 -10.06 -19.79
N ASP A 138 0.88 -10.93 -18.90
CA ASP A 138 0.31 -11.26 -17.59
C ASP A 138 0.47 -10.12 -16.55
N THR A 139 0.83 -8.90 -16.98
CA THR A 139 1.03 -7.72 -16.13
C THR A 139 0.41 -6.45 -16.72
N ALA A 140 -0.08 -5.56 -15.86
CA ALA A 140 -0.59 -4.25 -16.23
C ALA A 140 0.09 -3.16 -15.43
N ARG A 141 0.57 -2.08 -16.06
CA ARG A 141 0.99 -0.86 -15.34
C ARG A 141 -0.11 0.17 -15.38
N ILE A 142 -0.47 0.68 -14.21
CA ILE A 142 -1.46 1.74 -14.05
C ILE A 142 -0.94 2.85 -13.15
N SER A 143 -1.11 4.10 -13.57
CA SER A 143 -0.76 5.27 -12.77
C SER A 143 -1.74 6.43 -13.00
N GLY A 144 -1.96 7.22 -11.97
CA GLY A 144 -2.89 8.34 -11.99
C GLY A 144 -3.30 8.85 -10.62
N ARG A 145 -4.40 9.59 -10.60
CA ARG A 145 -4.95 10.34 -9.48
C ARG A 145 -6.46 10.14 -9.38
N VAL A 146 -6.97 10.12 -8.15
CA VAL A 146 -8.39 10.08 -7.80
C VAL A 146 -8.65 11.10 -6.70
N SER A 147 -9.68 11.92 -6.84
CA SER A 147 -10.06 12.93 -5.83
C SER A 147 -11.56 13.19 -5.78
N GLY A 148 -12.12 13.42 -4.58
CA GLY A 148 -13.55 13.72 -4.44
C GLY A 148 -14.11 13.48 -3.03
N GLU A 149 -15.43 13.29 -2.95
CA GLU A 149 -16.17 13.03 -1.71
C GLU A 149 -16.80 11.63 -1.76
N LEU A 150 -16.36 10.73 -0.89
CA LEU A 150 -16.93 9.39 -0.74
C LEU A 150 -18.15 9.46 0.18
N HIS A 151 -19.30 8.98 -0.28
CA HIS A 151 -20.55 8.96 0.50
C HIS A 151 -20.66 7.68 1.34
N HIS A 152 -21.22 7.79 2.54
CA HIS A 152 -21.49 6.67 3.44
C HIS A 152 -22.47 5.65 2.82
N ARG A 153 -22.12 4.36 2.85
CA ARG A 153 -23.01 3.25 2.46
C ARG A 153 -23.32 2.38 3.68
N GLU A 154 -24.59 2.38 4.13
CA GLU A 154 -25.00 1.65 5.33
C GLU A 154 -25.08 0.13 5.13
N ASN A 155 -25.42 -0.30 3.90
CA ASN A 155 -25.48 -1.70 3.52
C ASN A 155 -24.60 -1.93 2.28
N PRO A 156 -23.50 -2.72 2.36
CA PRO A 156 -22.64 -3.02 1.22
C PRO A 156 -23.34 -3.68 0.03
N LEU A 157 -24.53 -4.27 0.23
CA LEU A 157 -25.37 -4.87 -0.82
C LEU A 157 -26.37 -3.86 -1.44
N SER A 158 -26.31 -2.59 -1.05
CA SER A 158 -27.17 -1.52 -1.58
C SER A 158 -26.38 -0.54 -2.44
N GLU A 159 -27.03 0.03 -3.45
CA GLU A 159 -26.51 1.18 -4.21
C GLU A 159 -26.85 2.52 -3.53
N GLU A 160 -27.71 2.50 -2.50
CA GLU A 160 -28.09 3.70 -1.74
C GLU A 160 -26.94 4.19 -0.84
N THR A 161 -26.65 5.49 -0.94
CA THR A 161 -25.63 6.18 -0.14
C THR A 161 -26.23 7.40 0.56
N ASP A 162 -25.64 7.80 1.69
CA ASP A 162 -26.00 8.99 2.46
C ASP A 162 -25.03 10.14 2.12
N PRO A 163 -25.41 11.10 1.25
CA PRO A 163 -24.57 12.23 0.88
C PRO A 163 -24.43 13.28 1.99
N SER A 164 -25.10 13.12 3.14
CA SER A 164 -24.88 13.98 4.32
C SER A 164 -23.72 13.52 5.19
N ARG A 165 -23.17 12.32 4.91
CA ARG A 165 -22.08 11.69 5.65
C ARG A 165 -20.96 11.31 4.69
N THR A 166 -20.05 12.24 4.43
CA THR A 166 -18.96 12.07 3.46
C THR A 166 -17.59 11.88 4.12
N ARG A 167 -16.61 11.52 3.29
CA ARG A 167 -15.16 11.61 3.55
C ARG A 167 -14.50 12.19 2.32
N SER A 168 -13.61 13.16 2.47
CA SER A 168 -12.83 13.63 1.32
C SER A 168 -11.70 12.65 1.02
N VAL A 169 -11.40 12.44 -0.26
CA VAL A 169 -10.28 11.61 -0.74
C VAL A 169 -9.45 12.40 -1.74
N GLU A 170 -8.14 12.31 -1.65
CA GLU A 170 -7.20 12.72 -2.70
C GLU A 170 -6.03 11.74 -2.68
N VAL A 171 -5.89 10.90 -3.71
CA VAL A 171 -4.88 9.84 -3.77
C VAL A 171 -4.24 9.73 -5.15
N GLU A 172 -2.98 9.32 -5.15
CA GLU A 172 -2.17 9.01 -6.34
C GLU A 172 -1.70 7.55 -6.28
N PHE A 173 -1.52 6.94 -7.45
CA PHE A 173 -1.02 5.58 -7.63
C PHE A 173 -0.07 5.48 -8.82
N ASP A 174 0.93 4.62 -8.73
CA ASP A 174 1.74 4.10 -9.85
C ASP A 174 2.23 2.70 -9.44
N THR A 175 1.59 1.66 -9.99
CA THR A 175 1.89 0.26 -9.62
C THR A 175 1.72 -0.68 -10.81
N THR A 176 2.22 -1.91 -10.64
CA THR A 176 2.07 -3.01 -11.60
C THR A 176 1.11 -4.06 -11.02
N LEU A 177 0.05 -4.41 -11.73
CA LEU A 177 -0.93 -5.42 -11.34
C LEU A 177 -0.64 -6.73 -12.08
N PRO A 178 -0.60 -7.90 -11.40
CA PRO A 178 -0.60 -9.20 -12.07
C PRO A 178 -1.99 -9.50 -12.62
N GLU A 179 -2.05 -10.35 -13.64
CA GLU A 179 -3.30 -10.94 -14.12
C GLU A 179 -3.88 -11.92 -13.09
N GLN A 180 -5.21 -11.97 -13.00
CA GLN A 180 -5.96 -12.98 -12.27
C GLN A 180 -6.94 -13.68 -13.23
N GLU A 181 -6.79 -15.00 -13.37
CA GLU A 181 -7.67 -15.90 -14.14
C GLU A 181 -8.99 -16.25 -13.41
#